data_AF-A0A8E0V400-F1
#
_entry.id   AF-A0A8E0V400-F1
#
_cell.length_a   1.000
_cell.length_b   1.000
_cell.length_c   1.000
_cell.angle_alpha   90.00
_cell.angle_beta   90.00
_cell.angle_gamma   90.00
#
_symmetry.space_group_name_H-M   'P 1'
#
loop_
_entity.id
_entity.type
_entity.pdbx_description
1 polymer ?
#
loop_
_entity_poly.entity_id
_entity_poly.type
_entity_poly.pdbx_seq_one_letter_code
_entity_poly.pdbx_strand_id
1 'polypeptide(L)'
;MQVPPESKRIVSQKWPPVELIRRSIHHYAKAGLYSVFPLVNTEALEKLLDSNILNNPPDSSPTANVACPIALTAMVTQMHRLEPEFADTDPDAYMQTVLTLLPQLLMEEVSLRTLETVVILVSDFRHKLPECLTNGQFSYILPIGQARSASLLLAMAVRMLYTLGGNRYCVIHEAEGRHLRALFWLCYGLDKDMAIRFGYPPLMKDEDCDLQMPDNYVLSSSDHQFFIKPLSSQELLFPSDLRLSLIKSKVYHFLYSNYGRRQHQARRLQYIRELDQELRDLKASFPDSCWPDLFASENSRNYTFHDLSLRGVNLHLEYYYCLGKIHSAVSTCSQPSPQEWSFLPSSAELFYLESRSMLLYIYRIRDFLNWHTFW
;
A
#
# COMPACT_ATOMS: atom_id res chain seq x y z
N MET A 1 -21.68 41.32 -2.82
CA MET A 1 -21.02 40.48 -3.85
C MET A 1 -21.60 39.09 -3.76
N GLN A 2 -22.44 38.70 -4.72
CA GLN A 2 -22.90 37.32 -4.88
C GLN A 2 -21.74 36.51 -5.44
N VAL A 3 -21.31 35.49 -4.73
CA VAL A 3 -20.37 34.48 -5.25
C VAL A 3 -21.11 33.74 -6.37
N PRO A 4 -20.60 33.73 -7.62
CA PRO A 4 -21.26 33.01 -8.69
C PRO A 4 -21.24 31.51 -8.37
N PRO A 5 -22.29 30.76 -8.74
CA PRO A 5 -22.30 29.31 -8.56
C PRO A 5 -21.18 28.71 -9.40
N GLU A 6 -20.29 27.95 -8.77
CA GLU A 6 -19.27 27.16 -9.46
C GLU A 6 -19.97 26.30 -10.52
N SER A 7 -19.65 26.55 -11.79
CA SER A 7 -20.10 25.68 -12.86
C SER A 7 -19.47 24.31 -12.61
N LYS A 8 -20.30 23.28 -12.47
CA LYS A 8 -19.84 21.89 -12.49
C LYS A 8 -19.11 21.70 -13.82
N ARG A 9 -17.77 21.71 -13.81
CA ARG A 9 -16.96 21.36 -14.98
C ARG A 9 -17.43 20.00 -15.46
N ILE A 10 -18.02 19.96 -16.64
CA ILE A 10 -18.23 18.71 -17.36
C ILE A 10 -16.83 18.13 -17.54
N VAL A 11 -16.55 17.01 -16.88
CA VAL A 11 -15.26 16.34 -16.99
C VAL A 11 -15.15 15.81 -18.42
N SER A 12 -14.41 16.51 -19.27
CA SER A 12 -14.09 16.00 -20.60
C SER A 12 -13.18 14.79 -20.43
N GLN A 13 -13.66 13.61 -20.84
CA GLN A 13 -12.85 12.39 -20.86
C GLN A 13 -11.59 12.64 -21.70
N LYS A 14 -10.42 12.45 -21.10
CA LYS A 14 -9.13 12.61 -21.76
C LYS A 14 -8.47 11.25 -21.81
N TRP A 15 -8.26 10.75 -23.02
CA TRP A 15 -7.67 9.45 -23.27
C TRP A 15 -6.16 9.63 -23.53
N PRO A 16 -5.28 8.83 -22.90
CA PRO A 16 -3.87 8.85 -23.24
C PRO A 16 -3.68 8.31 -24.67
N PRO A 17 -2.74 8.87 -25.46
CA PRO A 17 -2.43 8.33 -26.78
C PRO A 17 -1.85 6.92 -26.65
N VAL A 18 -2.15 6.04 -27.61
CA VAL A 18 -1.71 4.63 -27.59
C VAL A 18 -0.19 4.49 -27.43
N GLU A 19 0.58 5.42 -28.01
CA GLU A 19 2.03 5.45 -27.86
C GLU A 19 2.49 5.71 -26.41
N LEU A 20 1.77 6.56 -25.67
CA LEU A 20 2.04 6.79 -24.26
C LEU A 20 1.68 5.56 -23.41
N ILE A 21 0.61 4.85 -23.77
CA ILE A 21 0.23 3.60 -23.09
C ILE A 21 1.32 2.54 -23.28
N ARG A 22 1.77 2.33 -24.52
CA ARG A 22 2.84 1.37 -24.84
C ARG A 22 4.14 1.73 -24.12
N ARG A 23 4.51 3.01 -24.13
CA ARG A 23 5.69 3.52 -23.40
C ARG A 23 5.57 3.26 -21.89
N SER A 24 4.39 3.46 -21.31
CA SER A 24 4.17 3.26 -19.87
C SER A 24 4.28 1.79 -19.47
N ILE A 25 3.73 0.87 -20.27
CA ILE A 25 3.90 -0.58 -20.05
C ILE A 25 5.38 -0.98 -20.16
N HIS A 26 6.07 -0.51 -21.20
CA HIS A 26 7.48 -0.81 -21.39
C HIS A 26 8.34 -0.26 -20.24
N HIS A 27 8.09 0.97 -19.80
CA HIS A 27 8.79 1.57 -18.66
C HIS A 27 8.55 0.79 -17.38
N TYR A 28 7.30 0.42 -17.10
CA TYR A 28 6.94 -0.38 -15.93
C TYR A 28 7.66 -1.74 -15.91
N ALA A 29 7.74 -2.42 -17.07
CA ALA A 29 8.49 -3.67 -17.22
C ALA A 29 9.99 -3.46 -17.04
N LYS A 30 10.57 -2.48 -17.75
CA LYS A 30 12.01 -2.18 -17.77
C LYS A 30 12.55 -1.74 -16.41
N ALA A 31 11.79 -0.93 -15.69
CA ALA A 31 12.15 -0.48 -14.34
C ALA A 31 11.93 -1.55 -13.26
N GLY A 32 11.38 -2.72 -13.62
CA GLY A 32 11.13 -3.81 -12.68
C GLY A 32 10.05 -3.49 -11.63
N LEU A 33 9.16 -2.52 -11.92
CA LEU A 33 8.18 -2.02 -10.95
C LEU A 33 7.22 -3.09 -10.45
N TYR A 34 7.00 -4.16 -11.22
CA TYR A 34 6.23 -5.33 -10.80
C TYR A 34 6.71 -5.94 -9.47
N SER A 35 8.03 -5.88 -9.20
CA SER A 35 8.61 -6.39 -7.96
C SER A 35 8.00 -5.73 -6.72
N VAL A 36 7.79 -4.42 -6.77
CA VAL A 36 7.27 -3.63 -5.64
C VAL A 36 5.75 -3.47 -5.75
N PHE A 37 5.22 -3.28 -6.96
CA PHE A 37 3.80 -3.07 -7.22
C PHE A 37 3.33 -4.09 -8.26
N PRO A 38 3.00 -5.33 -7.89
CA PRO A 38 2.60 -6.38 -8.83
C PRO A 38 1.16 -6.15 -9.32
N LEU A 39 0.96 -5.07 -10.07
CA LEU A 39 -0.35 -4.52 -10.42
C LEU A 39 -0.92 -5.08 -11.72
N VAL A 40 -0.04 -5.41 -12.68
CA VAL A 40 -0.45 -5.88 -14.00
C VAL A 40 0.52 -6.92 -14.55
N ASN A 41 -0.01 -7.86 -15.34
CA ASN A 41 0.80 -8.70 -16.19
C ASN A 41 1.16 -7.97 -17.50
N THR A 42 2.41 -7.51 -17.62
CA THR A 42 2.86 -6.71 -18.78
C THR A 42 2.76 -7.46 -20.10
N GLU A 43 3.08 -8.76 -20.13
CA GLU A 43 2.99 -9.57 -21.34
C GLU A 43 1.54 -9.73 -21.83
N ALA A 44 0.58 -9.81 -20.90
CA ALA A 44 -0.83 -9.89 -21.23
C ALA A 44 -1.33 -8.55 -21.80
N LEU A 45 -0.89 -7.42 -21.24
CA LEU A 45 -1.25 -6.09 -21.73
C LEU A 45 -0.61 -5.78 -23.09
N GLU A 46 0.63 -6.21 -23.35
CA GLU A 46 1.27 -6.02 -24.66
C GLU A 46 0.52 -6.78 -25.76
N LYS A 47 0.18 -8.06 -25.52
CA LYS A 47 -0.66 -8.85 -26.45
C LYS A 47 -2.00 -8.18 -26.73
N LEU A 48 -2.59 -7.56 -25.72
CA LEU A 48 -3.84 -6.81 -25.84
C LEU A 48 -3.66 -5.58 -26.75
N LEU A 49 -2.57 -4.82 -26.57
CA LEU A 49 -2.27 -3.67 -27.43
C LEU A 49 -2.04 -4.08 -28.89
N ASP A 50 -1.35 -5.19 -29.13
CA ASP A 50 -1.06 -5.68 -30.48
C ASP A 50 -2.33 -6.13 -31.23
N SER A 51 -3.37 -6.53 -30.50
CA SER A 51 -4.70 -6.84 -31.06
C SER A 51 -5.52 -5.59 -31.44
N ASN A 52 -4.98 -4.38 -31.24
CA ASN A 52 -5.56 -3.09 -31.64
C ASN A 52 -6.93 -2.76 -31.00
N ILE A 53 -7.25 -3.40 -29.86
CA ILE A 53 -8.52 -3.23 -29.12
C ILE A 53 -8.76 -1.77 -28.70
N LEU A 54 -7.71 -1.00 -28.44
CA LEU A 54 -7.86 0.41 -28.04
C LEU A 54 -8.37 1.32 -29.16
N ASN A 55 -8.10 0.99 -30.42
CA ASN A 55 -8.53 1.81 -31.57
C ASN A 55 -9.81 1.27 -32.21
N ASN A 56 -9.98 -0.05 -32.21
CA ASN A 56 -11.16 -0.73 -32.75
C ASN A 56 -11.63 -1.79 -31.73
N PRO A 57 -12.27 -1.39 -30.62
CA PRO A 57 -12.84 -2.37 -29.70
C PRO A 57 -13.92 -3.16 -30.44
N PRO A 58 -13.85 -4.50 -30.50
CA PRO A 58 -14.98 -5.28 -30.98
C PRO A 58 -16.20 -5.00 -30.10
N ASP A 59 -17.41 -5.09 -30.65
CA ASP A 59 -18.66 -4.76 -29.96
C ASP A 59 -18.87 -5.51 -28.61
N SER A 60 -18.08 -6.55 -28.35
CA SER A 60 -18.10 -7.40 -27.15
C SER A 60 -16.81 -7.38 -26.30
N SER A 61 -15.87 -6.45 -26.53
CA SER A 61 -14.65 -6.40 -25.69
C SER A 61 -14.99 -5.94 -24.27
N PRO A 62 -14.52 -6.66 -23.22
CA PRO A 62 -14.68 -6.21 -21.85
C PRO A 62 -14.12 -4.80 -21.65
N THR A 63 -14.85 -3.92 -20.96
CA THR A 63 -14.44 -2.55 -20.64
C THR A 63 -13.08 -2.53 -19.92
N ALA A 64 -12.80 -3.57 -19.14
CA ALA A 64 -11.54 -3.74 -18.41
C ALA A 64 -10.30 -3.78 -19.32
N ASN A 65 -10.44 -4.26 -20.56
CA ASN A 65 -9.33 -4.32 -21.53
C ASN A 65 -8.88 -2.92 -21.97
N VAL A 66 -9.77 -1.92 -21.88
CA VAL A 66 -9.47 -0.52 -22.17
C VAL A 66 -9.08 0.22 -20.89
N ALA A 67 -9.81 -0.02 -19.79
CA ALA A 67 -9.60 0.70 -18.54
C ALA A 67 -8.25 0.39 -17.88
N CYS A 68 -7.80 -0.88 -17.91
CA CYS A 68 -6.57 -1.30 -17.22
C CYS A 68 -5.30 -0.63 -17.78
N PRO A 69 -5.03 -0.63 -19.11
CA PRO A 69 -3.86 0.07 -19.65
C PRO A 69 -3.86 1.57 -19.36
N ILE A 70 -5.03 2.21 -19.34
CA ILE A 70 -5.17 3.65 -19.05
C ILE A 70 -4.88 3.91 -17.56
N ALA A 71 -5.40 3.08 -16.66
CA ALA A 71 -5.14 3.18 -15.23
C ALA A 71 -3.64 3.03 -14.94
N LEU A 72 -2.99 2.05 -15.57
CA LEU A 72 -1.54 1.87 -15.45
C LEU A 72 -0.78 3.09 -15.99
N THR A 73 -1.19 3.62 -17.14
CA THR A 73 -0.58 4.82 -17.74
C THR A 73 -0.68 6.02 -16.82
N ALA A 74 -1.86 6.26 -16.24
CA ALA A 74 -2.08 7.32 -15.27
C ALA A 74 -1.14 7.17 -14.05
N MET A 75 -1.02 5.96 -13.52
CA MET A 75 -0.11 5.67 -12.41
C MET A 75 1.36 5.93 -12.80
N VAL A 76 1.86 5.31 -13.87
CA VAL A 76 3.27 5.45 -14.29
C VAL A 76 3.63 6.90 -14.58
N THR A 77 2.77 7.63 -15.28
CA THR A 77 2.98 9.06 -15.58
C THR A 77 2.95 9.93 -14.34
N GLN A 78 2.13 9.58 -13.34
CA GLN A 78 2.14 10.25 -12.04
C GLN A 78 3.43 9.96 -11.25
N MET A 79 3.87 8.70 -11.23
CA MET A 79 5.10 8.25 -10.57
C MET A 79 6.35 8.97 -11.12
N HIS A 80 6.40 9.16 -12.44
CA HIS A 80 7.55 9.66 -13.17
C HIS A 80 7.33 11.08 -13.73
N ARG A 81 6.44 11.87 -13.13
CA ARG A 81 6.03 13.20 -13.63
C ARG A 81 7.18 14.20 -13.82
N LEU A 82 8.29 14.01 -13.09
CA LEU A 82 9.48 14.87 -13.18
C LEU A 82 10.42 14.46 -14.33
N GLU A 83 10.24 13.28 -14.91
CA GLU A 83 11.04 12.85 -16.05
C GLU A 83 10.54 13.58 -17.31
N PRO A 84 11.45 14.10 -18.15
CA PRO A 84 11.09 14.83 -19.37
C PRO A 84 10.13 14.06 -20.28
N GLU A 85 10.18 12.72 -20.26
CA GLU A 85 9.35 11.84 -21.06
C GLU A 85 7.86 11.86 -20.67
N PHE A 86 7.54 12.26 -19.43
CA PHE A 86 6.18 12.26 -18.87
C PHE A 86 5.71 13.63 -18.37
N ALA A 87 6.54 14.67 -18.44
CA ALA A 87 6.26 15.99 -17.88
C ALA A 87 4.98 16.64 -18.44
N ASP A 88 4.66 16.43 -19.72
CA ASP A 88 3.49 17.03 -20.40
C ASP A 88 2.20 16.20 -20.30
N THR A 89 2.23 15.12 -19.51
CA THR A 89 1.08 14.22 -19.35
C THR A 89 0.08 14.72 -18.32
N ASP A 90 -1.14 14.17 -18.36
CA ASP A 90 -2.24 14.56 -17.47
C ASP A 90 -2.80 13.33 -16.74
N PRO A 91 -2.03 12.77 -15.77
CA PRO A 91 -2.39 11.55 -15.05
C PRO A 91 -3.74 11.68 -14.36
N ASP A 92 -4.07 12.86 -13.83
CA ASP A 92 -5.35 13.13 -13.17
C ASP A 92 -6.54 12.96 -14.13
N ALA A 93 -6.45 13.49 -15.34
CA ALA A 93 -7.52 13.36 -16.33
C ALA A 93 -7.67 11.92 -16.84
N TYR A 94 -6.56 11.18 -16.98
CA TYR A 94 -6.58 9.76 -17.31
C TYR A 94 -7.28 8.95 -16.22
N MET A 95 -6.93 9.20 -14.95
CA MET A 95 -7.55 8.56 -13.80
C MET A 95 -9.04 8.88 -13.68
N GLN A 96 -9.45 10.14 -13.87
CA GLN A 96 -10.86 10.51 -13.91
C GLN A 96 -11.61 9.76 -15.01
N THR A 97 -11.00 9.59 -16.18
CA THR A 97 -11.59 8.83 -17.29
C THR A 97 -11.83 7.37 -16.88
N VAL A 98 -10.86 6.71 -16.23
CA VAL A 98 -11.04 5.35 -15.70
C VAL A 98 -12.16 5.29 -14.65
N LEU A 99 -12.24 6.27 -13.75
CA LEU A 99 -13.32 6.34 -12.76
C LEU A 99 -14.71 6.47 -13.39
N THR A 100 -14.85 7.10 -14.56
CA THR A 100 -16.13 7.14 -15.29
C THR A 100 -16.55 5.77 -15.84
N LEU A 101 -15.60 4.84 -16.04
CA LEU A 101 -15.85 3.48 -16.52
C LEU A 101 -16.17 2.51 -15.37
N LEU A 102 -15.93 2.90 -14.12
CA LEU A 102 -16.12 2.03 -12.94
C LEU A 102 -17.52 1.40 -12.86
N PRO A 103 -18.64 2.10 -13.11
CA PRO A 103 -19.96 1.47 -13.09
C PRO A 103 -20.10 0.32 -14.09
N GLN A 104 -19.55 0.46 -15.29
CA GLN A 104 -19.58 -0.59 -16.31
C GLN A 104 -18.70 -1.78 -15.90
N LEU A 105 -17.49 -1.52 -15.40
CA LEU A 105 -16.58 -2.54 -14.88
C LEU A 105 -17.21 -3.40 -13.77
N LEU A 106 -18.09 -2.82 -12.95
CA LEU A 106 -18.79 -3.52 -11.87
C LEU A 106 -19.99 -4.36 -12.35
N MET A 107 -20.53 -4.07 -13.53
CA MET A 107 -21.66 -4.82 -14.10
C MET A 107 -21.21 -5.98 -14.99
N GLU A 108 -19.98 -5.93 -15.52
CA GLU A 108 -19.37 -7.02 -16.28
C GLU A 108 -18.98 -8.21 -15.39
N GLU A 109 -18.77 -9.38 -16.01
CA GLU A 109 -18.20 -10.52 -15.30
C GLU A 109 -16.81 -10.18 -14.75
N VAL A 110 -16.54 -10.64 -13.52
CA VAL A 110 -15.26 -10.35 -12.86
C VAL A 110 -14.13 -11.01 -13.64
N SER A 111 -13.25 -10.19 -14.18
CA SER A 111 -12.03 -10.62 -14.85
C SER A 111 -10.79 -10.17 -14.06
N LEU A 112 -9.65 -10.81 -14.34
CA LEU A 112 -8.36 -10.37 -13.78
C LEU A 112 -8.07 -8.90 -14.12
N ARG A 113 -8.38 -8.45 -15.34
CA ARG A 113 -8.22 -7.05 -15.78
C ARG A 113 -9.10 -6.08 -15.01
N THR A 114 -10.31 -6.50 -14.66
CA THR A 114 -11.21 -5.71 -13.81
C THR A 114 -10.58 -5.53 -12.42
N LEU A 115 -10.05 -6.61 -11.85
CA LEU A 115 -9.34 -6.58 -10.57
C LEU A 115 -8.09 -5.68 -10.64
N GLU A 116 -7.20 -5.88 -11.63
CA GLU A 116 -6.01 -5.05 -11.85
C GLU A 116 -6.38 -3.56 -11.87
N THR A 117 -7.40 -3.19 -12.66
CA THR A 117 -7.90 -1.81 -12.76
C THR A 117 -8.31 -1.27 -11.38
N VAL A 118 -9.15 -2.00 -10.64
CA VAL A 118 -9.63 -1.55 -9.33
C VAL A 118 -8.49 -1.45 -8.32
N VAL A 119 -7.51 -2.36 -8.34
CA VAL A 119 -6.33 -2.29 -7.45
C VAL A 119 -5.45 -1.09 -7.78
N ILE A 120 -5.26 -0.75 -9.06
CA ILE A 120 -4.56 0.49 -9.46
C ILE A 120 -5.30 1.72 -8.92
N LEU A 121 -6.64 1.74 -9.01
CA LEU A 121 -7.45 2.82 -8.42
C LEU A 121 -7.25 2.93 -6.90
N VAL A 122 -7.16 1.81 -6.17
CA VAL A 122 -6.87 1.85 -4.72
C VAL A 122 -5.52 2.51 -4.44
N SER A 123 -4.50 2.17 -5.24
CA SER A 123 -3.14 2.68 -5.10
C SER A 123 -3.02 4.17 -5.43
N ASP A 124 -3.73 4.67 -6.46
CA ASP A 124 -3.67 6.08 -6.89
C ASP A 124 -4.35 7.05 -5.91
N PHE A 125 -5.43 6.62 -5.25
CA PHE A 125 -6.11 7.43 -4.22
C PHE A 125 -5.20 7.73 -3.00
N ARG A 126 -4.03 7.08 -2.90
CA ARG A 126 -2.97 7.42 -1.92
C ARG A 126 -2.17 8.67 -2.30
N HIS A 127 -2.34 9.26 -3.49
CA HIS A 127 -1.53 10.40 -3.93
C HIS A 127 -2.25 11.76 -3.81
N LYS A 128 -3.58 11.80 -3.74
CA LYS A 128 -4.34 13.08 -3.75
C LYS A 128 -4.37 13.73 -2.37
N LEU A 129 -3.33 14.50 -2.03
CA LEU A 129 -3.47 15.61 -1.09
C LEU A 129 -4.37 16.69 -1.74
N PRO A 130 -5.50 17.07 -1.11
CA PRO A 130 -6.11 18.34 -1.45
C PRO A 130 -5.21 19.48 -0.96
N GLU A 131 -5.18 20.57 -1.70
CA GLU A 131 -4.76 21.91 -1.26
C GLU A 131 -5.65 22.41 -0.10
N CYS A 132 -5.59 21.77 1.05
CA CYS A 132 -6.18 22.24 2.30
C CYS A 132 -5.07 22.48 3.31
N LEU A 133 -4.18 23.41 2.97
CA LEU A 133 -3.33 24.12 3.92
C LEU A 133 -4.19 25.19 4.63
N THR A 134 -5.13 24.78 5.46
CA THR A 134 -5.56 25.61 6.58
C THR A 134 -5.81 24.69 7.78
N ASN A 135 -5.01 24.90 8.83
CA ASN A 135 -5.01 24.22 10.13
C ASN A 135 -4.08 23.01 10.19
N GLY A 136 -2.79 23.31 10.42
CA GLY A 136 -1.70 22.35 10.46
C GLY A 136 -1.92 21.17 11.41
N GLN A 137 -1.99 19.99 10.83
CA GLN A 137 -1.58 18.72 11.42
C GLN A 137 -0.92 17.89 10.31
N PHE A 138 0.42 17.89 10.30
CA PHE A 138 1.22 16.99 9.45
C PHE A 138 0.96 15.54 9.91
N SER A 139 0.12 14.83 9.16
CA SER A 139 -0.17 13.40 9.39
C SER A 139 0.70 12.54 8.47
N TYR A 140 1.50 11.69 9.09
CA TYR A 140 2.50 10.86 8.45
C TYR A 140 1.88 9.57 7.89
N ILE A 141 2.19 9.30 6.62
CA ILE A 141 2.05 8.01 5.91
C ILE A 141 0.59 7.64 5.57
N LEU A 142 0.24 7.82 4.29
CA LEU A 142 -1.08 7.92 3.62
C LEU A 142 -1.80 9.28 3.78
N PRO A 143 -2.04 10.05 2.70
CA PRO A 143 -2.91 11.22 2.78
C PRO A 143 -4.33 10.80 3.14
N ILE A 144 -4.77 11.28 4.31
CA ILE A 144 -6.04 10.98 4.97
C ILE A 144 -7.26 11.50 4.17
N GLY A 145 -7.05 12.30 3.12
CA GLY A 145 -8.12 12.96 2.37
C GLY A 145 -9.14 12.03 1.71
N GLN A 146 -8.78 10.77 1.42
CA GLN A 146 -9.65 9.85 0.66
C GLN A 146 -9.69 8.40 1.19
N ALA A 147 -9.32 8.17 2.46
CA ALA A 147 -9.28 6.83 3.07
C ALA A 147 -10.60 6.05 2.92
N ARG A 148 -11.75 6.75 2.92
CA ARG A 148 -13.06 6.13 2.68
C ARG A 148 -13.22 5.59 1.26
N SER A 149 -12.81 6.35 0.24
CA SER A 149 -12.93 5.92 -1.16
C SER A 149 -11.98 4.75 -1.44
N ALA A 150 -10.75 4.81 -0.96
CA ALA A 150 -9.80 3.71 -1.03
C ALA A 150 -10.33 2.45 -0.32
N SER A 151 -10.99 2.60 0.83
CA SER A 151 -11.62 1.47 1.54
C SER A 151 -12.72 0.80 0.73
N LEU A 152 -13.56 1.59 0.06
CA LEU A 152 -14.63 1.07 -0.79
C LEU A 152 -14.08 0.37 -2.04
N LEU A 153 -13.09 0.96 -2.70
CA LEU A 153 -12.40 0.36 -3.84
C LEU A 153 -11.70 -0.95 -3.44
N LEU A 154 -11.03 -0.95 -2.29
CA LEU A 154 -10.39 -2.15 -1.75
C LEU A 154 -11.44 -3.23 -1.43
N ALA A 155 -12.58 -2.88 -0.85
CA ALA A 155 -13.66 -3.84 -0.61
C ALA A 155 -14.17 -4.49 -1.91
N MET A 156 -14.27 -3.72 -3.00
CA MET A 156 -14.60 -4.26 -4.32
C MET A 156 -13.49 -5.21 -4.83
N ALA A 157 -12.22 -4.79 -4.74
CA ALA A 157 -11.08 -5.63 -5.13
C ALA A 157 -11.03 -6.95 -4.34
N VAL A 158 -11.25 -6.92 -3.02
CA VAL A 158 -11.29 -8.13 -2.17
C VAL A 158 -12.41 -9.07 -2.60
N ARG A 159 -13.58 -8.54 -2.96
CA ARG A 159 -14.68 -9.37 -3.47
C ARG A 159 -14.32 -10.01 -4.81
N MET A 160 -13.73 -9.25 -5.73
CA MET A 160 -13.25 -9.78 -7.01
C MET A 160 -12.17 -10.85 -6.82
N LEU A 161 -11.22 -10.63 -5.91
CA LEU A 161 -10.18 -11.60 -5.54
C LEU A 161 -10.77 -12.94 -5.06
N TYR A 162 -11.80 -12.90 -4.22
CA TYR A 162 -12.48 -14.12 -3.76
C TYR A 162 -13.25 -14.81 -4.89
N THR A 163 -13.90 -14.06 -5.77
CA THR A 163 -14.57 -14.63 -6.95
C THR A 163 -13.58 -15.35 -7.87
N LEU A 164 -12.38 -14.78 -8.04
CA LEU A 164 -11.30 -15.36 -8.84
C LEU A 164 -10.48 -16.43 -8.10
N GLY A 165 -10.76 -16.68 -6.81
CA GLY A 165 -10.04 -17.69 -6.01
C GLY A 165 -8.64 -17.28 -5.54
N GLY A 166 -8.26 -16.01 -5.62
CA GLY A 166 -6.92 -15.52 -5.26
C GLY A 166 -6.53 -15.72 -3.78
N ASN A 167 -7.51 -15.95 -2.91
CA ASN A 167 -7.29 -16.28 -1.50
C ASN A 167 -6.83 -17.72 -1.25
N ARG A 168 -6.80 -18.59 -2.28
CA ARG A 168 -6.36 -19.99 -2.16
C ARG A 168 -5.02 -20.14 -2.87
N TYR A 169 -4.03 -20.77 -2.24
CA TYR A 169 -2.72 -20.93 -2.86
C TYR A 169 -2.77 -21.80 -4.12
N CYS A 170 -3.67 -22.79 -4.20
CA CYS A 170 -3.80 -23.68 -5.38
C CYS A 170 -4.02 -22.96 -6.71
N VAL A 171 -4.49 -21.69 -6.69
CA VAL A 171 -4.69 -20.87 -7.88
C VAL A 171 -3.41 -20.67 -8.69
N ILE A 172 -2.22 -20.83 -8.09
CA ILE A 172 -0.93 -20.68 -8.79
C ILE A 172 -0.75 -21.62 -9.99
N HIS A 173 -1.53 -22.71 -10.04
CA HIS A 173 -1.52 -23.68 -11.14
C HIS A 173 -2.38 -23.26 -12.33
N GLU A 174 -3.22 -22.24 -12.17
CA GLU A 174 -4.05 -21.68 -13.23
C GLU A 174 -3.27 -20.69 -14.09
N ALA A 175 -3.82 -20.36 -15.27
CA ALA A 175 -3.29 -19.31 -16.12
C ALA A 175 -3.28 -17.96 -15.36
N GLU A 176 -2.13 -17.28 -15.35
CA GLU A 176 -1.93 -16.03 -14.59
C GLU A 176 -2.13 -16.16 -13.07
N GLY A 177 -2.22 -17.38 -12.53
CA GLY A 177 -2.49 -17.65 -11.12
C GLY A 177 -1.45 -17.07 -10.15
N ARG A 178 -0.18 -17.06 -10.55
CA ARG A 178 0.88 -16.40 -9.77
C ARG A 178 0.69 -14.87 -9.69
N HIS A 179 0.20 -14.26 -10.77
CA HIS A 179 -0.09 -12.83 -10.79
C HIS A 179 -1.29 -12.51 -9.88
N LEU A 180 -2.37 -13.30 -10.00
CA LEU A 180 -3.52 -13.19 -9.11
C LEU A 180 -3.13 -13.38 -7.62
N ARG A 181 -2.21 -14.31 -7.34
CA ARG A 181 -1.68 -14.51 -5.98
C ARG A 181 -0.85 -13.32 -5.49
N ALA A 182 -0.12 -12.64 -6.37
CA ALA A 182 0.58 -11.41 -6.02
C ALA A 182 -0.41 -10.26 -5.73
N LEU A 183 -1.45 -10.09 -6.54
CA LEU A 183 -2.52 -9.12 -6.27
C LEU A 183 -3.23 -9.38 -4.93
N PHE A 184 -3.47 -10.65 -4.58
CA PHE A 184 -4.01 -11.02 -3.27
C PHE A 184 -3.14 -10.44 -2.14
N TRP A 185 -1.82 -10.67 -2.18
CA TRP A 185 -0.91 -10.22 -1.13
C TRP A 185 -0.79 -8.69 -1.05
N LEU A 186 -0.83 -8.02 -2.21
CA LEU A 186 -0.87 -6.55 -2.25
C LEU A 186 -2.14 -6.03 -1.56
N CYS A 187 -3.31 -6.57 -1.89
CA CYS A 187 -4.57 -6.20 -1.24
C CYS A 187 -4.62 -6.59 0.24
N TYR A 188 -4.02 -7.72 0.62
CA TYR A 188 -3.93 -8.15 2.02
C TYR A 188 -3.14 -7.13 2.84
N GLY A 189 -1.96 -6.71 2.35
CA GLY A 189 -1.16 -5.67 3.00
C GLY A 189 -1.93 -4.36 3.17
N LEU A 190 -2.59 -3.89 2.10
CA LEU A 190 -3.41 -2.68 2.12
C LEU A 190 -4.56 -2.79 3.14
N ASP A 191 -5.26 -3.92 3.20
CA ASP A 191 -6.34 -4.16 4.17
C ASP A 191 -5.83 -4.05 5.61
N LYS A 192 -4.69 -4.68 5.93
CA LYS A 192 -4.13 -4.64 7.29
C LYS A 192 -3.62 -3.25 7.67
N ASP A 193 -3.06 -2.51 6.72
CA ASP A 193 -2.68 -1.12 6.92
C ASP A 193 -3.89 -0.26 7.26
N MET A 194 -5.00 -0.41 6.51
CA MET A 194 -6.22 0.35 6.78
C MET A 194 -6.82 -0.02 8.14
N ALA A 195 -6.81 -1.30 8.50
CA ALA A 195 -7.35 -1.76 9.77
C ALA A 195 -6.60 -1.20 10.97
N ILE A 196 -5.27 -1.25 10.94
CA ILE A 196 -4.46 -0.75 12.05
C ILE A 196 -4.46 0.78 12.11
N ARG A 197 -4.44 1.48 10.96
CA ARG A 197 -4.39 2.95 10.89
C ARG A 197 -5.72 3.60 11.21
N PHE A 198 -6.79 3.18 10.55
CA PHE A 198 -8.11 3.82 10.65
C PHE A 198 -9.08 3.09 11.58
N GLY A 199 -8.69 1.92 12.10
CA GLY A 199 -9.56 1.12 12.97
C GLY A 199 -10.68 0.41 12.22
N TYR A 200 -10.66 0.40 10.89
CA TYR A 200 -11.65 -0.31 10.09
C TYR A 200 -11.55 -1.82 10.33
N PRO A 201 -12.67 -2.54 10.46
CA PRO A 201 -12.64 -4.00 10.46
C PRO A 201 -11.96 -4.51 9.17
N PRO A 202 -10.96 -5.42 9.28
CA PRO A 202 -10.33 -6.02 8.12
C PRO A 202 -11.37 -6.67 7.19
N LEU A 203 -11.23 -6.43 5.90
CA LEU A 203 -12.05 -7.02 4.84
C LEU A 203 -11.70 -8.49 4.63
N MET A 204 -10.41 -8.84 4.78
CA MET A 204 -9.94 -10.21 4.69
C MET A 204 -9.78 -10.79 6.09
N LYS A 205 -10.41 -11.92 6.34
CA LYS A 205 -10.18 -12.68 7.57
C LYS A 205 -9.09 -13.69 7.32
N ASP A 206 -8.15 -13.78 8.24
CA ASP A 206 -7.00 -14.67 8.10
C ASP A 206 -7.44 -16.13 8.02
N GLU A 207 -8.54 -16.50 8.68
CA GLU A 207 -9.12 -17.86 8.67
C GLU A 207 -9.71 -18.27 7.32
N ASP A 208 -10.09 -17.29 6.49
CA ASP A 208 -10.69 -17.51 5.17
C ASP A 208 -9.63 -17.44 4.03
N CYS A 209 -8.36 -17.23 4.39
CA CYS A 209 -7.27 -17.02 3.45
C CYS A 209 -6.17 -18.06 3.63
N ASP A 210 -5.69 -18.60 2.53
CA ASP A 210 -4.38 -19.24 2.50
C ASP A 210 -3.31 -18.16 2.59
N LEU A 211 -2.47 -18.19 3.63
CA LEU A 211 -1.44 -17.19 3.90
C LEU A 211 -0.03 -17.73 3.59
N GLN A 212 0.09 -18.72 2.71
CA GLN A 212 1.38 -19.12 2.15
C GLN A 212 1.99 -18.00 1.29
N MET A 213 3.18 -17.54 1.67
CA MET A 213 3.92 -16.50 0.95
C MET A 213 4.27 -16.95 -0.48
N PRO A 214 4.40 -16.03 -1.44
CA PRO A 214 4.87 -16.36 -2.79
C PRO A 214 6.27 -17.00 -2.75
N ASP A 215 6.52 -18.00 -3.58
CA ASP A 215 7.80 -18.73 -3.61
C ASP A 215 9.00 -17.82 -3.95
N ASN A 216 8.74 -16.75 -4.69
CA ASN A 216 9.72 -15.75 -5.09
C ASN A 216 9.68 -14.48 -4.24
N TYR A 217 9.06 -14.54 -3.07
CA TYR A 217 9.10 -13.45 -2.10
C TYR A 217 10.53 -13.28 -1.55
N VAL A 218 10.96 -12.03 -1.40
CA VAL A 218 12.29 -11.67 -0.92
C VAL A 218 12.65 -12.40 0.38
N LEU A 219 13.88 -12.93 0.44
CA LEU A 219 14.38 -13.58 1.64
C LEU A 219 14.56 -12.57 2.78
N SER A 220 14.25 -13.01 4.00
CA SER A 220 14.39 -12.19 5.20
C SER A 220 15.80 -11.64 5.41
N SER A 221 16.82 -12.40 5.01
CA SER A 221 18.23 -12.07 5.11
C SER A 221 18.74 -11.21 3.95
N SER A 222 17.91 -10.90 2.96
CA SER A 222 18.32 -10.05 1.84
C SER A 222 18.36 -8.60 2.27
N ASP A 223 19.38 -7.86 1.86
CA ASP A 223 19.44 -6.39 2.03
C ASP A 223 18.71 -5.64 0.89
N HIS A 224 18.26 -6.36 -0.16
CA HIS A 224 17.52 -5.81 -1.31
C HIS A 224 16.21 -5.15 -0.90
N GLN A 225 15.62 -5.60 0.20
CA GLN A 225 14.41 -5.02 0.78
C GLN A 225 14.63 -3.61 1.36
N PHE A 226 15.87 -3.23 1.65
CA PHE A 226 16.19 -1.96 2.32
C PHE A 226 16.90 -0.98 1.39
N PHE A 227 17.89 -1.41 0.62
CA PHE A 227 18.76 -0.50 -0.13
C PHE A 227 18.35 -0.34 -1.60
N ILE A 228 18.78 0.76 -2.22
CA ILE A 228 18.56 1.04 -3.64
C ILE A 228 19.33 0.01 -4.47
N LYS A 229 18.60 -0.89 -5.12
CA LYS A 229 19.13 -1.90 -6.04
C LYS A 229 18.24 -2.02 -7.28
N PRO A 230 18.79 -2.43 -8.44
CA PRO A 230 17.97 -2.70 -9.61
C PRO A 230 16.87 -3.72 -9.29
N LEU A 231 15.64 -3.38 -9.63
CA LEU A 231 14.49 -4.26 -9.43
C LEU A 231 14.46 -5.36 -10.48
N SER A 232 13.91 -6.52 -10.11
CA SER A 232 13.70 -7.64 -11.00
C SER A 232 12.25 -8.11 -10.90
N SER A 233 11.58 -8.31 -12.04
CA SER A 233 10.22 -8.87 -12.07
C SER A 233 10.15 -10.31 -11.55
N GLN A 234 11.30 -10.98 -11.36
CA GLN A 234 11.39 -12.34 -10.84
C GLN A 234 11.34 -12.41 -9.31
N GLU A 235 11.62 -11.31 -8.60
CA GLU A 235 11.58 -11.22 -7.14
C GLU A 235 10.41 -10.34 -6.71
N LEU A 236 9.63 -10.78 -5.71
CA LEU A 236 8.56 -9.98 -5.14
C LEU A 236 9.02 -9.32 -3.83
N LEU A 237 8.96 -8.00 -3.83
CA LEU A 237 9.25 -7.14 -2.68
C LEU A 237 7.97 -6.61 -2.04
N PHE A 238 6.94 -6.25 -2.81
CA PHE A 238 5.76 -5.50 -2.35
C PHE A 238 6.11 -4.10 -1.77
N PRO A 239 5.13 -3.20 -1.55
CA PRO A 239 5.41 -1.88 -0.97
C PRO A 239 5.78 -1.94 0.52
N SER A 240 5.30 -2.99 1.21
CA SER A 240 5.53 -3.30 2.63
C SER A 240 5.94 -4.78 2.77
N ASP A 241 6.53 -5.15 3.90
CA ASP A 241 6.87 -6.55 4.20
C ASP A 241 5.62 -7.33 4.58
N LEU A 242 5.33 -8.42 3.85
CA LEU A 242 4.16 -9.27 4.08
C LEU A 242 4.14 -9.86 5.50
N ARG A 243 5.29 -10.16 6.09
CA ARG A 243 5.39 -10.65 7.47
C ARG A 243 4.97 -9.58 8.47
N LEU A 244 5.29 -8.32 8.18
CA LEU A 244 4.82 -7.20 8.97
C LEU A 244 3.30 -7.00 8.80
N SER A 245 2.75 -7.23 7.61
CA SER A 245 1.29 -7.25 7.39
C SER A 245 0.60 -8.33 8.24
N LEU A 246 1.19 -9.52 8.37
CA LEU A 246 0.68 -10.58 9.27
C LEU A 246 0.69 -10.11 10.73
N ILE A 247 1.78 -9.50 11.19
CA ILE A 247 1.85 -8.93 12.55
C ILE A 247 0.79 -7.83 12.74
N LYS A 248 0.61 -6.91 11.76
CA LYS A 248 -0.44 -5.88 11.79
C LYS A 248 -1.84 -6.50 11.93
N SER A 249 -2.11 -7.61 11.24
CA SER A 249 -3.37 -8.36 11.37
C SER A 249 -3.59 -8.84 12.80
N LYS A 250 -2.58 -9.48 13.41
CA LYS A 250 -2.63 -9.95 14.80
C LYS A 250 -2.76 -8.80 15.80
N VAL A 251 -2.01 -7.71 15.61
CA VAL A 251 -2.11 -6.50 16.44
C VAL A 251 -3.54 -5.97 16.44
N TYR A 252 -4.15 -5.84 15.26
CA TYR A 252 -5.56 -5.42 15.18
C TYR A 252 -6.47 -6.42 15.91
N HIS A 253 -6.38 -7.70 15.57
CA HIS A 253 -7.27 -8.73 16.10
C HIS A 253 -7.18 -8.85 17.63
N PHE A 254 -5.97 -8.96 18.19
CA PHE A 254 -5.77 -9.21 19.63
C PHE A 254 -5.86 -7.97 20.50
N LEU A 255 -5.57 -6.77 19.98
CA LEU A 255 -5.50 -5.55 20.80
C LEU A 255 -6.61 -4.55 20.52
N TYR A 256 -7.07 -4.43 19.27
CA TYR A 256 -7.95 -3.33 18.84
C TYR A 256 -9.36 -3.76 18.42
N SER A 257 -9.56 -5.02 18.02
CA SER A 257 -10.87 -5.55 17.66
C SER A 257 -11.80 -5.66 18.88
N ASN A 258 -13.09 -5.87 18.63
CA ASN A 258 -14.05 -6.17 19.70
C ASN A 258 -13.66 -7.44 20.48
N TYR A 259 -13.07 -8.44 19.82
CA TYR A 259 -12.55 -9.62 20.50
C TYR A 259 -11.43 -9.23 21.47
N GLY A 260 -10.43 -8.51 20.99
CA GLY A 260 -9.26 -8.09 21.78
C GLY A 260 -9.62 -7.19 22.96
N ARG A 261 -10.51 -6.23 22.76
CA ARG A 261 -10.98 -5.31 23.82
C ARG A 261 -11.77 -6.00 24.93
N ARG A 262 -12.45 -7.11 24.63
CA ARG A 262 -13.24 -7.89 25.60
C ARG A 262 -12.39 -8.83 26.45
N GLN A 263 -11.11 -9.01 26.12
CA GLN A 263 -10.22 -9.89 26.88
C GLN A 263 -9.87 -9.29 28.24
N HIS A 264 -9.64 -10.16 29.22
CA HIS A 264 -9.14 -9.75 30.53
C HIS A 264 -7.76 -9.09 30.42
N GLN A 265 -7.46 -8.16 31.33
CA GLN A 265 -6.20 -7.40 31.35
C GLN A 265 -4.96 -8.30 31.29
N ALA A 266 -4.92 -9.39 32.06
CA ALA A 266 -3.81 -10.34 32.03
C ALA A 266 -3.59 -10.96 30.64
N ARG A 267 -4.68 -11.32 29.95
CA ARG A 267 -4.60 -11.88 28.59
C ARG A 267 -4.17 -10.84 27.56
N ARG A 268 -4.62 -9.59 27.71
CA ARG A 268 -4.16 -8.48 26.85
C ARG A 268 -2.67 -8.19 27.03
N LEU A 269 -2.18 -8.17 28.28
CA LEU A 269 -0.74 -8.01 28.56
C LEU A 269 0.08 -9.17 28.00
N GLN A 270 -0.44 -10.40 28.03
CA GLN A 270 0.17 -11.53 27.36
C GLN A 270 0.28 -11.29 25.85
N TYR A 271 -0.81 -10.89 25.17
CA TYR A 271 -0.77 -10.59 23.74
C TYR A 271 0.22 -9.47 23.39
N ILE A 272 0.30 -8.43 24.21
CA ILE A 272 1.28 -7.35 24.01
C ILE A 272 2.71 -7.92 24.02
N ARG A 273 3.05 -8.80 24.97
CA ARG A 273 4.38 -9.41 25.06
C ARG A 273 4.67 -10.35 23.89
N GLU A 274 3.70 -11.17 23.50
CA GLU A 274 3.82 -12.09 22.35
C GLU A 274 4.04 -11.31 21.05
N LEU A 275 3.25 -10.26 20.80
CA LEU A 275 3.38 -9.41 19.61
C LEU A 275 4.67 -8.59 19.60
N ASP A 276 5.10 -8.08 20.75
CA ASP A 276 6.38 -7.38 20.91
C ASP A 276 7.56 -8.31 20.61
N GLN A 277 7.49 -9.58 21.02
CA GLN A 277 8.49 -10.59 20.68
C GLN A 277 8.47 -10.93 19.19
N GLU A 278 7.30 -11.22 18.60
CA GLU A 278 7.19 -11.50 17.15
C GLU A 278 7.76 -10.36 16.30
N LEU A 279 7.51 -9.10 16.68
CA LEU A 279 8.04 -7.94 15.99
C LEU A 279 9.58 -7.83 16.13
N ARG A 280 10.14 -8.15 17.31
CA ARG A 280 11.59 -8.22 17.51
C ARG A 280 12.23 -9.36 16.71
N ASP A 281 11.60 -10.53 16.66
CA ASP A 281 12.09 -11.68 15.91
C ASP A 281 12.11 -11.37 14.41
N LEU A 282 11.09 -10.68 13.89
CA LEU A 282 11.08 -10.18 12.52
C LEU A 282 12.26 -9.24 12.28
N LYS A 283 12.49 -8.27 13.18
CA LYS A 283 13.63 -7.35 13.07
C LYS A 283 14.96 -8.10 13.08
N ALA A 284 15.12 -9.07 13.97
CA ALA A 284 16.33 -9.89 14.08
C ALA A 284 16.57 -10.79 12.86
N SER A 285 15.55 -11.08 12.05
CA SER A 285 15.70 -11.81 10.78
C SER A 285 16.37 -11.00 9.67
N PHE A 286 16.42 -9.67 9.81
CA PHE A 286 17.05 -8.77 8.85
C PHE A 286 18.56 -8.67 9.09
N PRO A 287 19.36 -8.35 8.04
CA PRO A 287 20.78 -8.05 8.22
C PRO A 287 21.01 -6.93 9.25
N ASP A 288 22.03 -7.07 10.08
CA ASP A 288 22.33 -6.12 11.15
C ASP A 288 22.46 -4.68 10.64
N SER A 289 23.04 -4.50 9.44
CA SER A 289 23.19 -3.19 8.76
C SER A 289 21.87 -2.53 8.36
N CYS A 290 20.77 -3.27 8.39
CA CYS A 290 19.45 -2.82 7.98
C CYS A 290 18.52 -2.52 9.17
N TRP A 291 19.00 -2.65 10.41
CA TRP A 291 18.16 -2.45 11.58
C TRP A 291 17.70 -1.00 11.73
N PRO A 292 16.40 -0.75 12.03
CA PRO A 292 15.86 0.60 12.15
C PRO A 292 16.64 1.51 13.12
N ASP A 293 17.15 0.91 14.21
CA ASP A 293 17.80 1.63 15.31
C ASP A 293 19.14 2.27 14.90
N LEU A 294 19.80 1.76 13.86
CA LEU A 294 21.05 2.32 13.34
C LEU A 294 20.84 3.72 12.74
N PHE A 295 19.64 4.01 12.27
CA PHE A 295 19.26 5.25 11.60
C PHE A 295 18.47 6.18 12.54
N ALA A 296 17.85 5.65 13.59
CA ALA A 296 17.08 6.41 14.59
C ALA A 296 17.94 7.10 15.67
N SER A 297 19.27 7.06 15.57
CA SER A 297 20.18 7.67 16.56
C SER A 297 20.55 9.11 16.20
N GLU A 298 20.60 10.01 17.17
CA GLU A 298 21.05 11.41 16.97
C GLU A 298 22.42 11.51 16.31
N ASN A 299 23.31 10.56 16.59
CA ASN A 299 24.68 10.53 16.07
C ASN A 299 24.81 9.84 14.71
N SER A 300 23.74 9.22 14.19
CA SER A 300 23.81 8.60 12.87
C SER A 300 23.93 9.68 11.80
N ARG A 301 24.86 9.48 10.85
CA ARG A 301 25.27 10.49 9.88
C ARG A 301 24.31 10.50 8.70
N ASN A 302 23.93 11.66 8.18
CA ASN A 302 22.95 11.77 7.09
C ASN A 302 23.24 10.87 5.88
N TYR A 303 24.51 10.60 5.58
CA TYR A 303 24.87 9.75 4.45
C TYR A 303 24.42 8.29 4.59
N THR A 304 24.16 7.78 5.81
CA THR A 304 23.67 6.40 5.97
C THR A 304 22.31 6.20 5.32
N PHE A 305 21.55 7.28 5.11
CA PHE A 305 20.24 7.25 4.46
C PHE A 305 20.34 7.30 2.93
N HIS A 306 21.48 7.68 2.34
CA HIS A 306 21.60 7.80 0.89
C HIS A 306 21.40 6.47 0.16
N ASP A 307 21.86 5.39 0.75
CA ASP A 307 21.73 4.05 0.15
C ASP A 307 20.35 3.43 0.43
N LEU A 308 19.60 3.98 1.40
CA LEU A 308 18.31 3.45 1.83
C LEU A 308 17.24 3.80 0.78
N SER A 309 16.59 2.77 0.25
CA SER A 309 15.45 2.95 -0.65
C SER A 309 14.26 3.52 0.11
N LEU A 310 13.32 4.15 -0.61
CA LEU A 310 12.06 4.60 0.00
C LEU A 310 11.27 3.43 0.62
N ARG A 311 11.38 2.23 0.05
CA ARG A 311 10.83 1.01 0.65
C ARG A 311 11.50 0.69 1.99
N GLY A 312 12.83 0.78 2.07
CA GLY A 312 13.57 0.59 3.32
C GLY A 312 13.16 1.57 4.41
N VAL A 313 13.04 2.85 4.06
CA VAL A 313 12.49 3.89 4.94
C VAL A 313 11.08 3.53 5.42
N ASN A 314 10.20 3.12 4.51
CA ASN A 314 8.84 2.71 4.84
C ASN A 314 8.82 1.52 5.80
N LEU A 315 9.66 0.49 5.59
CA LEU A 315 9.75 -0.65 6.50
C LEU A 315 10.15 -0.24 7.92
N HIS A 316 11.12 0.67 8.05
CA HIS A 316 11.55 1.18 9.35
C HIS A 316 10.43 1.96 10.05
N LEU A 317 9.75 2.84 9.33
CA LEU A 317 8.61 3.60 9.84
C LEU A 317 7.45 2.67 10.24
N GLU A 318 7.17 1.64 9.46
CA GLU A 318 6.12 0.67 9.78
C GLU A 318 6.45 -0.21 10.98
N TYR A 319 7.73 -0.57 11.16
CA TYR A 319 8.19 -1.26 12.36
C TYR A 319 7.90 -0.43 13.61
N TYR A 320 8.33 0.84 13.62
CA TYR A 320 8.07 1.76 14.72
C TYR A 320 6.57 1.96 14.93
N TYR A 321 5.80 2.08 13.84
CA TYR A 321 4.36 2.22 13.91
C TYR A 321 3.70 1.02 14.61
N CYS A 322 4.10 -0.20 14.25
CA CYS A 322 3.59 -1.41 14.89
C CYS A 322 3.97 -1.47 16.37
N LEU A 323 5.22 -1.12 16.70
CA LEU A 323 5.69 -1.03 18.08
C LEU A 323 4.85 -0.04 18.90
N GLY A 324 4.62 1.16 18.36
CA GLY A 324 3.79 2.19 18.97
C GLY A 324 2.37 1.70 19.20
N LYS A 325 1.76 0.99 18.24
CA LYS A 325 0.40 0.42 18.36
C LYS A 325 0.33 -0.71 19.40
N ILE A 326 1.34 -1.58 19.47
CA ILE A 326 1.41 -2.64 20.49
C ILE A 326 1.42 -2.03 21.90
N HIS A 327 2.30 -1.05 22.15
CA HIS A 327 2.45 -0.45 23.48
C HIS A 327 1.36 0.57 23.83
N SER A 328 0.75 1.21 22.83
CA SER A 328 -0.42 2.09 23.03
C SER A 328 -1.67 1.32 23.47
N ALA A 329 -1.75 0.01 23.23
CA ALA A 329 -2.89 -0.79 23.67
C ALA A 329 -3.02 -0.84 25.20
N VAL A 330 -1.94 -0.61 25.96
CA VAL A 330 -1.94 -0.58 27.42
C VAL A 330 -2.87 0.50 27.97
N SER A 331 -2.90 1.70 27.36
CA SER A 331 -3.74 2.82 27.85
C SER A 331 -5.24 2.58 27.67
N THR A 332 -5.64 1.79 26.67
CA THR A 332 -7.04 1.37 26.46
C THR A 332 -7.50 0.24 27.39
N CYS A 333 -6.64 -0.23 28.29
CA CYS A 333 -6.96 -1.28 29.25
C CYS A 333 -7.50 -0.75 30.58
N SER A 334 -7.36 0.56 30.83
CA SER A 334 -7.84 1.20 32.04
C SER A 334 -9.27 1.71 31.84
N GLN A 335 -10.21 1.20 32.62
CA GLN A 335 -11.46 1.94 32.89
C GLN A 335 -11.08 3.35 33.40
N PRO A 336 -11.80 4.42 33.05
CA PRO A 336 -11.50 5.76 33.54
C PRO A 336 -11.87 5.84 35.03
N SER A 337 -10.99 5.35 35.92
CA SER A 337 -11.00 5.77 37.31
C SER A 337 -10.24 7.09 37.40
N PRO A 338 -10.68 8.09 38.19
CA PRO A 338 -10.08 9.42 38.19
C PRO A 338 -8.65 9.49 38.75
N GLN A 339 -8.01 8.38 39.12
CA GLN A 339 -6.79 8.42 39.94
C GLN A 339 -5.56 7.67 39.44
N GLU A 340 -5.60 6.79 38.43
CA GLU A 340 -4.36 6.12 37.98
C GLU A 340 -4.29 5.94 36.47
N TRP A 341 -3.69 6.94 35.81
CA TRP A 341 -3.16 6.81 34.45
C TRP A 341 -1.74 6.26 34.54
N SER A 342 -1.57 5.04 35.06
CA SER A 342 -0.26 4.41 35.09
C SER A 342 -0.06 3.63 33.80
N PHE A 343 0.50 4.30 32.78
CA PHE A 343 1.31 3.58 31.81
C PHE A 343 2.28 2.69 32.59
N LEU A 344 2.49 1.44 32.17
CA LEU A 344 3.72 0.76 32.59
C LEU A 344 4.87 1.67 32.14
N PRO A 345 5.75 2.14 33.06
CA PRO A 345 6.77 3.14 32.72
C PRO A 345 7.59 2.73 31.48
N SER A 346 7.87 1.42 31.35
CA SER A 346 8.55 0.84 30.18
C SER A 346 7.79 1.00 28.86
N SER A 347 6.45 0.93 28.84
CA SER A 347 5.65 1.10 27.62
C SER A 347 5.52 2.56 27.22
N ALA A 348 5.49 3.49 28.18
CA ALA A 348 5.53 4.93 27.90
C ALA A 348 6.89 5.36 27.33
N GLU A 349 7.99 4.83 27.87
CA GLU A 349 9.34 5.06 27.35
C GLU A 349 9.50 4.52 25.92
N LEU A 350 9.01 3.31 25.65
CA LEU A 350 9.04 2.73 24.30
C LEU A 350 8.20 3.54 23.30
N PHE A 351 7.05 4.05 23.72
CA PHE A 351 6.23 4.94 22.89
C PHE A 351 6.95 6.27 22.59
N TYR A 352 7.58 6.89 23.58
CA TYR A 352 8.37 8.10 23.38
C TYR A 352 9.57 7.88 22.45
N LEU A 353 10.28 6.75 22.63
CA LEU A 353 11.39 6.36 21.77
C LEU A 353 10.93 6.13 20.33
N GLU A 354 9.79 5.47 20.14
CA GLU A 354 9.15 5.26 18.84
C GLU A 354 8.83 6.58 18.15
N SER A 355 8.12 7.48 18.83
CA SER A 355 7.71 8.76 18.26
C SER A 355 8.91 9.64 17.93
N ARG A 356 9.94 9.64 18.79
CA ARG A 356 11.22 10.32 18.51
C ARG A 356 11.93 9.72 17.31
N SER A 357 11.98 8.39 17.20
CA SER A 357 12.62 7.68 16.09
C SER A 357 11.95 8.02 14.76
N MET A 358 10.61 7.99 14.71
CA MET A 358 9.86 8.41 13.53
C MET A 358 10.16 9.85 13.13
N LEU A 359 10.11 10.80 14.08
CA LEU A 359 10.38 12.20 13.80
C LEU A 359 11.81 12.42 13.29
N LEU A 360 12.79 11.69 13.82
CA LEU A 360 14.16 11.72 13.34
C LEU A 360 14.26 11.18 11.91
N TYR A 361 13.60 10.06 11.59
CA TYR A 361 13.55 9.55 10.22
C TYR A 361 12.98 10.59 9.27
N ILE A 362 11.78 11.11 9.56
CA ILE A 362 11.08 12.10 8.74
C ILE A 362 11.94 13.34 8.52
N TYR A 363 12.52 13.89 9.59
CA TYR A 363 13.37 15.06 9.51
C TYR A 363 14.56 14.86 8.57
N ARG A 364 15.15 13.66 8.56
CA ARG A 364 16.34 13.33 7.77
C ARG A 364 16.02 12.98 6.33
N ILE A 365 14.89 12.33 6.09
CA ILE A 365 14.45 11.99 4.74
C ILE A 365 13.77 13.16 4.02
N ARG A 366 13.42 14.26 4.72
CA ARG A 366 12.65 15.38 4.15
C ARG A 366 13.23 15.92 2.84
N ASP A 367 14.56 15.94 2.72
CA ASP A 367 15.26 16.48 1.56
C ASP A 367 15.34 15.44 0.41
N PHE A 368 15.04 14.16 0.70
CA PHE A 368 14.94 13.05 -0.24
C PHE A 368 13.48 12.71 -0.60
N LEU A 369 12.52 13.23 0.15
CA LEU A 369 11.09 13.05 -0.09
C LEU A 369 10.62 14.07 -1.13
N ASN A 370 10.55 13.66 -2.39
CA ASN A 370 9.71 14.38 -3.34
C ASN A 370 8.25 14.06 -3.00
N TRP A 371 7.40 15.08 -2.90
CA TRP A 371 5.98 14.91 -2.58
C TRP A 371 5.24 14.01 -3.58
N HIS A 372 5.80 13.83 -4.78
CA HIS A 372 5.32 12.95 -5.84
C HIS A 372 5.74 11.48 -5.72
N THR A 373 6.86 11.19 -5.04
CA THR A 373 7.43 9.83 -4.96
C THR A 373 7.00 9.08 -3.71
N PHE A 374 6.23 9.70 -2.83
CA PHE A 374 5.86 9.10 -1.56
C PHE A 374 4.69 8.13 -1.74
N TRP A 375 5.02 6.82 -1.75
CA TRP A 375 4.10 5.70 -1.98
C TRP A 375 3.21 5.38 -0.78
#